data_AF-A0A3C1W4A6-F1
#
_entry.id   AF-A0A3C1W4A6-F1
#
_cell.length_a   1.000
_cell.length_b   1.000
_cell.length_c   1.000
_cell.angle_alpha   90.00
_cell.angle_beta   90.00
_cell.angle_gamma   90.00
#
_symmetry.space_group_name_H-M   'P 1'
#
loop_
_entity.id
_entity.type
_entity.pdbx_description
1 polymer ?
#
loop_
_entity_poly.entity_id
_entity_poly.type
_entity_poly.pdbx_seq_one_letter_code
_entity_poly.pdbx_strand_id
1 'polypeptide(L)'
;MWTDPDNPEKSMEGMEEVMVDKGREGPWFVSYSKARRAAMRSGKPILVWFTDTQFSPLCRSLDSEVFSKSAFSEWAKGALVRLRLDFNVKGVSGGQGQSAMDDKIRKENYLQELKSRYKVQGFPTVLLLTPDGKVTARYRGYRESYFDFYEGRLRNDTGKAVDLHGEWRQSMAGRGYRVWTDQEGRKVFAKLARYKSGQLVLVEPDGRNIRAKESRLSDGDRAWIASERAKRDN
;
A
#
# COMPACT_ATOMS: atom_id res chain seq x y z
N MET A 1 -16.94 -16.82 0.28
CA MET A 1 -16.22 -15.90 1.18
C MET A 1 -16.89 -14.53 1.06
N TRP A 2 -17.47 -14.01 2.14
CA TRP A 2 -18.18 -12.72 2.14
C TRP A 2 -17.15 -11.60 2.29
N THR A 3 -16.80 -10.95 1.18
CA THR A 3 -16.03 -9.69 1.22
C THR A 3 -16.99 -8.57 1.58
N ASP A 4 -16.74 -7.89 2.69
CA ASP A 4 -17.44 -6.67 3.06
C ASP A 4 -17.25 -5.64 1.93
N PRO A 5 -18.31 -5.24 1.20
CA PRO A 5 -18.19 -4.29 0.08
C PRO A 5 -17.70 -2.92 0.54
N ASP A 6 -17.90 -2.58 1.82
CA ASP A 6 -17.44 -1.33 2.44
C ASP A 6 -16.02 -1.45 3.02
N ASN A 7 -15.53 -2.69 3.22
CA ASN A 7 -14.15 -2.96 3.63
C ASN A 7 -13.55 -4.20 2.93
N PRO A 8 -13.27 -4.10 1.62
CA PRO A 8 -12.72 -5.20 0.85
C PRO A 8 -11.29 -5.57 1.27
N GLU A 9 -10.66 -4.83 2.17
CA GLU A 9 -9.31 -5.12 2.68
C GLU A 9 -9.33 -6.13 3.83
N LYS A 10 -10.40 -6.15 4.63
CA LYS A 10 -10.54 -7.06 5.78
C LYS A 10 -10.49 -8.54 5.37
N SER A 11 -11.03 -8.89 4.21
CA SER A 11 -10.95 -10.26 3.68
C SER A 11 -9.53 -10.62 3.24
N MET A 12 -8.77 -9.64 2.73
CA MET A 12 -7.40 -9.85 2.27
C MET A 12 -6.42 -10.02 3.42
N GLU A 13 -6.60 -9.32 4.53
CA GLU A 13 -5.70 -9.40 5.70
C GLU A 13 -5.54 -10.84 6.20
N GLY A 14 -6.63 -11.63 6.22
CA GLY A 14 -6.58 -13.04 6.62
C GLY A 14 -5.79 -13.94 5.65
N MET A 15 -5.61 -13.52 4.40
CA MET A 15 -4.84 -14.23 3.37
C MET A 15 -3.41 -13.68 3.21
N GLU A 16 -3.06 -12.61 3.91
CA GLU A 16 -1.76 -11.93 3.78
C GLU A 16 -0.67 -12.46 4.70
N GLU A 17 -1.03 -13.12 5.81
CA GLU A 17 -0.07 -13.84 6.65
C GLU A 17 0.75 -14.85 5.83
N VAL A 18 0.17 -15.32 4.72
CA VAL A 18 0.74 -16.26 3.75
C VAL A 18 1.83 -15.63 2.88
N MET A 19 1.76 -14.33 2.65
CA MET A 19 2.70 -13.59 1.80
C MET A 19 3.90 -13.05 2.59
N VAL A 20 3.94 -13.21 3.91
CA VAL A 20 5.07 -12.77 4.75
C VAL A 20 6.21 -13.78 4.64
N ASP A 21 7.14 -13.53 3.71
CA ASP A 21 8.41 -14.23 3.68
C ASP A 21 9.32 -13.72 4.83
N LYS A 22 10.01 -14.64 5.52
CA LYS A 22 10.90 -14.32 6.66
C LYS A 22 12.30 -13.85 6.21
N GLY A 23 12.55 -13.76 4.90
CA GLY A 23 13.78 -13.21 4.33
C GLY A 23 13.82 -11.67 4.31
N ARG A 24 14.98 -11.07 4.00
CA ARG A 24 15.11 -9.62 3.76
C ARG A 24 14.12 -9.25 2.64
N GLU A 25 13.05 -8.53 3.01
CA GLU A 25 12.17 -7.88 2.03
C GLU A 25 13.08 -7.00 1.16
N GLY A 26 13.15 -7.34 -0.13
CA GLY A 26 13.85 -6.51 -1.10
C GLY A 26 13.18 -5.14 -1.24
N PRO A 27 13.52 -4.36 -2.27
CA PRO A 27 12.90 -3.06 -2.50
C PRO A 27 11.38 -3.09 -2.74
N TRP A 28 10.80 -4.28 -2.86
CA TRP A 28 9.40 -4.56 -3.18
C TRP A 28 8.70 -5.22 -2.01
N PHE A 29 7.56 -4.68 -1.62
CA PHE A 29 6.56 -5.40 -0.84
C PHE A 29 6.00 -6.55 -1.68
N VAL A 30 5.55 -7.60 -0.99
CA VAL A 30 4.80 -8.73 -1.57
C VAL A 30 3.37 -8.83 -1.01
N SER A 31 3.07 -8.10 0.07
CA SER A 31 1.74 -7.97 0.64
C SER A 31 1.12 -6.63 0.26
N TYR A 32 -0.09 -6.66 -0.29
CA TYR A 32 -0.83 -5.47 -0.67
C TYR A 32 -1.13 -4.57 0.52
N SER A 33 -1.63 -5.09 1.65
CA SER A 33 -1.91 -4.24 2.82
C SER A 33 -0.65 -3.63 3.40
N LYS A 34 0.48 -4.35 3.45
CA LYS A 34 1.76 -3.78 3.90
C LYS A 34 2.18 -2.62 3.01
N ALA A 35 2.11 -2.80 1.69
CA ALA A 35 2.40 -1.76 0.72
C ALA A 35 1.46 -0.55 0.87
N ARG A 36 0.16 -0.79 0.96
CA ARG A 36 -0.83 0.27 1.13
C ARG A 36 -0.65 1.04 2.43
N ARG A 37 -0.38 0.35 3.53
CA ARG A 37 -0.10 0.97 4.83
C ARG A 37 1.17 1.81 4.80
N ALA A 38 2.22 1.32 4.13
CA ALA A 38 3.44 2.10 3.91
C ALA A 38 3.16 3.34 3.04
N ALA A 39 2.31 3.22 2.03
CA ALA A 39 1.90 4.34 1.18
C ALA A 39 1.07 5.37 1.94
N MET A 40 0.10 4.93 2.74
CA MET A 40 -0.72 5.80 3.60
C MET A 40 0.13 6.58 4.61
N ARG A 41 1.17 5.96 5.18
CA ARG A 41 2.09 6.63 6.10
C ARG A 41 3.05 7.59 5.43
N SER A 42 3.57 7.23 4.26
CA SER A 42 4.56 8.03 3.54
C SER A 42 3.95 9.07 2.59
N GLY A 43 2.66 8.95 2.27
CA GLY A 43 1.98 9.73 1.24
C GLY A 43 2.41 9.39 -0.19
N LYS A 44 3.22 8.35 -0.40
CA LYS A 44 3.77 7.97 -1.70
C LYS A 44 2.79 7.05 -2.46
N PRO A 45 2.59 7.25 -3.77
CA PRO A 45 1.84 6.32 -4.62
C PRO A 45 2.41 4.89 -4.57
N ILE A 46 1.56 3.91 -4.86
CA ILE A 46 1.94 2.49 -4.94
C ILE A 46 2.14 2.13 -6.41
N LEU A 47 3.33 1.67 -6.76
CA LEU A 47 3.61 1.00 -8.01
C LEU A 47 3.37 -0.51 -7.83
N VAL A 48 2.28 -1.01 -8.42
CA VAL A 48 1.90 -2.43 -8.36
C VAL A 48 2.31 -3.10 -9.66
N TRP A 49 3.21 -4.07 -9.57
CA TRP A 49 3.66 -4.87 -10.71
C TRP A 49 3.10 -6.29 -10.63
N PHE A 50 2.12 -6.58 -11.49
CA PHE A 50 1.62 -7.93 -11.75
C PHE A 50 2.55 -8.62 -12.75
N THR A 51 3.14 -9.73 -12.33
CA THR A 51 4.20 -10.39 -13.09
C THR A 51 4.13 -11.90 -13.00
N ASP A 52 4.80 -12.56 -13.93
CA ASP A 52 5.12 -13.99 -13.87
C ASP A 52 6.57 -14.11 -14.36
N THR A 53 7.53 -14.01 -13.42
CA THR A 53 8.94 -13.89 -13.82
C THR A 53 9.49 -15.18 -14.43
N GLN A 54 8.82 -16.32 -14.18
CA GLN A 54 9.24 -17.61 -14.70
C GLN A 54 8.79 -17.78 -16.16
N PHE A 55 7.52 -17.49 -16.47
CA PHE A 55 6.95 -17.82 -17.78
C PHE A 55 6.81 -16.64 -18.74
N SER A 56 7.06 -15.40 -18.30
CA SER A 56 6.97 -14.22 -19.17
C SER A 56 8.34 -13.59 -19.50
N PRO A 57 8.82 -13.69 -20.76
CA PRO A 57 10.01 -12.97 -21.22
C PRO A 57 9.88 -11.46 -21.11
N LEU A 58 8.69 -10.90 -21.39
CA LEU A 58 8.43 -9.46 -21.29
C LEU A 58 8.49 -8.97 -19.85
N CYS A 59 8.10 -9.79 -18.87
CA CYS A 59 8.30 -9.46 -17.46
C CYS A 59 9.78 -9.36 -17.10
N ARG A 60 10.61 -10.30 -17.58
CA ARG A 60 12.06 -10.24 -17.37
C ARG A 60 12.69 -9.03 -18.04
N SER A 61 12.24 -8.70 -19.25
CA SER A 61 12.72 -7.54 -20.01
C SER A 61 12.42 -6.23 -19.28
N LEU A 62 11.17 -6.06 -18.80
CA LEU A 62 10.78 -4.91 -17.98
C LEU A 62 11.62 -4.78 -16.71
N ASP A 63 11.91 -5.90 -16.04
CA ASP A 63 12.76 -5.88 -14.85
C ASP A 63 14.21 -5.49 -15.18
N SER A 64 14.81 -6.14 -16.19
CA SER A 64 16.21 -5.90 -16.57
C SER A 64 16.46 -4.51 -17.14
N GLU A 65 15.47 -3.93 -17.82
CA GLU A 65 15.59 -2.63 -18.48
C GLU A 65 15.13 -1.49 -17.58
N VAL A 66 14.11 -1.68 -16.74
CA VAL A 66 13.58 -0.63 -15.84
C VAL A 66 13.86 -0.93 -14.38
N PHE A 67 13.22 -1.95 -13.81
CA PHE A 67 13.06 -2.04 -12.35
C PHE A 67 14.33 -2.42 -11.58
N SER A 68 15.25 -3.12 -12.23
CA SER A 68 16.56 -3.48 -11.69
C SER A 68 17.62 -2.40 -11.87
N LYS A 69 17.35 -1.36 -12.69
CA LYS A 69 18.31 -0.28 -12.91
C LYS A 69 18.49 0.56 -11.65
N SER A 70 19.74 0.94 -11.37
CA SER A 70 20.09 1.80 -10.24
C SER A 70 19.37 3.14 -10.30
N ALA A 71 19.34 3.78 -11.47
CA ALA A 71 18.66 5.06 -11.70
C ALA A 71 17.17 5.02 -11.30
N PHE A 72 16.46 3.96 -11.73
CA PHE A 72 15.08 3.73 -11.33
C PHE A 72 14.97 3.50 -9.82
N SER A 73 15.83 2.64 -9.25
CA SER A 73 15.78 2.29 -7.83
C SER A 73 16.00 3.51 -6.92
N GLU A 74 16.97 4.37 -7.24
CA GLU A 74 17.23 5.60 -6.46
C GLU A 74 16.04 6.55 -6.48
N TRP A 75 15.45 6.77 -7.66
CA TRP A 75 14.24 7.58 -7.75
C TRP A 75 13.06 6.96 -7.00
N ALA A 76 12.83 5.66 -7.20
CA ALA A 76 11.68 4.95 -6.63
C ALA A 76 11.72 4.94 -5.08
N LYS A 77 12.91 4.89 -4.45
CA LYS A 77 13.04 5.01 -2.99
C LYS A 77 12.35 6.27 -2.45
N GLY A 78 12.51 7.39 -3.15
CA GLY A 78 11.92 8.67 -2.76
C GLY A 78 10.45 8.81 -3.20
N ALA A 79 10.10 8.27 -4.35
CA ALA A 79 8.83 8.58 -5.02
C ALA A 79 7.71 7.56 -4.80
N LEU A 80 8.03 6.30 -4.53
CA LEU A 80 7.07 5.20 -4.63
C LEU A 80 7.14 4.23 -3.44
N VAL A 81 5.99 3.62 -3.16
CA VAL A 81 5.94 2.30 -2.54
C VAL A 81 5.82 1.26 -3.64
N ARG A 82 6.67 0.24 -3.59
CA ARG A 82 6.78 -0.78 -4.66
C ARG A 82 6.14 -2.08 -4.19
N LEU A 83 5.18 -2.60 -4.94
CA LEU A 83 4.50 -3.87 -4.68
C LEU A 83 4.67 -4.82 -5.88
N ARG A 84 5.25 -5.99 -5.65
CA ARG A 84 5.40 -7.04 -6.66
C ARG A 84 4.45 -8.18 -6.36
N LEU A 85 3.55 -8.46 -7.31
CA LEU A 85 2.59 -9.55 -7.28
C LEU A 85 3.00 -10.56 -8.35
N ASP A 86 3.86 -11.49 -7.94
CA ASP A 86 4.44 -12.50 -8.82
C ASP A 86 3.64 -13.80 -8.76
N PHE A 87 3.12 -14.22 -9.92
CA PHE A 87 2.28 -15.41 -10.06
C PHE A 87 3.10 -16.71 -10.11
N ASN A 88 4.43 -16.61 -10.09
CA ASN A 88 5.31 -17.74 -9.86
C ASN A 88 5.47 -18.07 -8.36
N VAL A 89 4.36 -18.37 -7.68
CA VAL A 89 4.39 -18.65 -6.24
C VAL A 89 4.84 -20.07 -5.93
N LYS A 90 5.73 -20.19 -4.95
CA LYS A 90 6.16 -21.47 -4.36
C LYS A 90 5.58 -21.63 -2.97
N GLY A 91 5.11 -22.85 -2.70
CA GLY A 91 4.65 -23.26 -1.40
C GLY A 91 5.80 -23.53 -0.44
N VAL A 92 5.64 -23.15 0.83
CA VAL A 92 6.61 -23.43 1.91
C VAL A 92 5.90 -24.20 3.01
N SER A 93 6.52 -25.29 3.50
CA SER A 93 5.97 -26.01 4.65
C SER A 93 6.29 -25.26 5.95
N GLY A 94 5.28 -25.08 6.80
CA GLY A 94 5.36 -24.29 8.03
C GLY A 94 5.43 -25.10 9.33
N GLY A 95 5.44 -26.44 9.25
CA GLY A 95 5.42 -27.34 10.42
C GLY A 95 4.28 -28.34 10.37
N GLN A 96 3.96 -28.97 11.51
CA GLN A 96 2.88 -29.97 11.59
C GLN A 96 1.54 -29.38 11.15
N GLY A 97 0.89 -30.03 10.17
CA GLY A 97 -0.41 -29.61 9.64
C GLY A 97 -0.40 -28.49 8.60
N GLN A 98 0.77 -27.98 8.19
CA GLN A 98 0.91 -26.95 7.14
C GLN A 98 1.72 -27.48 5.96
N SER A 99 1.00 -28.02 4.95
CA SER A 99 1.64 -28.52 3.74
C SER A 99 2.08 -27.38 2.82
N ALA A 100 3.16 -27.61 2.06
CA ALA A 100 3.59 -26.66 1.03
C ALA A 100 2.52 -26.47 -0.06
N MET A 101 1.72 -27.51 -0.35
CA MET A 101 0.65 -27.41 -1.35
C MET A 101 -0.46 -26.45 -0.90
N ASP A 102 -0.92 -26.56 0.35
CA ASP A 102 -1.95 -25.68 0.90
C ASP A 102 -1.46 -24.23 0.97
N ASP A 103 -0.18 -24.03 1.31
CA ASP A 103 0.45 -22.73 1.29
C ASP A 103 0.45 -22.11 -0.12
N LYS A 104 0.84 -22.90 -1.13
CA LYS A 104 0.82 -22.46 -2.54
C LYS A 104 -0.58 -22.06 -2.98
N ILE A 105 -1.59 -22.91 -2.73
CA ILE A 105 -2.98 -22.65 -3.11
C ILE A 105 -3.49 -21.33 -2.48
N ARG A 106 -3.18 -21.08 -1.21
CA ARG A 106 -3.57 -19.82 -0.55
C ARG A 106 -2.91 -18.60 -1.21
N LYS A 107 -1.61 -18.67 -1.52
CA LYS A 107 -0.90 -17.59 -2.24
C LYS A 107 -1.50 -17.34 -3.62
N GLU A 108 -1.81 -18.41 -4.36
CA GLU A 108 -2.45 -18.33 -5.66
C GLU A 108 -3.83 -17.66 -5.57
N ASN A 109 -4.68 -18.09 -4.63
CA ASN A 109 -6.00 -17.49 -4.41
C ASN A 109 -5.90 -15.99 -4.09
N TYR A 110 -5.00 -15.61 -3.18
CA TYR A 110 -4.75 -14.21 -2.84
C TYR A 110 -4.35 -13.37 -4.07
N LEU A 111 -3.45 -13.89 -4.90
CA LEU A 111 -3.04 -13.23 -6.14
C LEU A 111 -4.17 -13.15 -7.16
N GLN A 112 -5.00 -14.18 -7.29
CA GLN A 112 -6.17 -14.16 -8.17
C GLN A 112 -7.21 -13.12 -7.73
N GLU A 113 -7.44 -12.97 -6.42
CA GLU A 113 -8.31 -11.92 -5.89
C GLU A 113 -7.82 -10.52 -6.26
N LEU A 114 -6.51 -10.27 -6.11
CA LEU A 114 -5.89 -9.01 -6.53
C LEU A 114 -6.00 -8.78 -8.04
N LYS A 115 -5.72 -9.81 -8.84
CA LYS A 115 -5.85 -9.75 -10.30
C LYS A 115 -7.27 -9.41 -10.72
N SER A 116 -8.25 -10.06 -10.10
CA SER A 116 -9.69 -9.83 -10.34
C SER A 116 -10.12 -8.42 -9.93
N ARG A 117 -9.78 -8.00 -8.69
CA ARG A 117 -10.06 -6.65 -8.16
C ARG A 117 -9.60 -5.56 -9.11
N TYR A 118 -8.38 -5.68 -9.62
CA TYR A 118 -7.80 -4.70 -10.53
C TYR A 118 -8.05 -5.01 -12.01
N LYS A 119 -8.87 -6.01 -12.35
CA LYS A 119 -9.21 -6.39 -13.73
C LYS A 119 -7.94 -6.54 -14.59
N VAL A 120 -6.93 -7.22 -14.08
CA VAL A 120 -5.66 -7.47 -14.77
C VAL A 120 -5.82 -8.72 -15.63
N GLN A 121 -5.57 -8.59 -16.94
CA GLN A 121 -5.83 -9.68 -17.90
C GLN A 121 -4.57 -10.46 -18.29
N GLY A 122 -3.39 -9.87 -18.17
CA GLY A 122 -2.12 -10.50 -18.56
C GLY A 122 -0.90 -9.82 -17.93
N PHE A 123 0.28 -10.37 -18.25
CA PHE A 123 1.56 -9.94 -17.68
C PHE A 123 2.56 -9.49 -18.77
N PRO A 124 3.44 -8.51 -18.49
CA PRO A 124 3.42 -7.66 -17.29
C PRO A 124 2.22 -6.69 -17.34
N THR A 125 1.62 -6.42 -16.17
CA THR A 125 0.75 -5.25 -16.00
C THR A 125 1.27 -4.46 -14.82
N VAL A 126 1.47 -3.16 -15.03
CA VAL A 126 1.88 -2.23 -13.98
C VAL A 126 0.74 -1.25 -13.74
N LEU A 127 0.41 -1.05 -12.48
CA LEU A 127 -0.58 -0.07 -12.04
C LEU A 127 0.11 0.94 -11.15
N LEU A 128 -0.34 2.18 -11.26
CA LEU A 128 -0.02 3.22 -10.29
C LEU A 128 -1.29 3.54 -9.51
N LEU A 129 -1.20 3.46 -8.18
CA LEU A 129 -2.30 3.72 -7.27
C LEU A 129 -1.94 4.89 -6.37
N THR A 130 -2.93 5.72 -6.02
CA THR A 130 -2.79 6.61 -4.86
C THR A 130 -2.76 5.78 -3.57
N PRO A 131 -2.23 6.32 -2.45
CA PRO A 131 -2.24 5.63 -1.15
C PRO A 131 -3.62 5.13 -0.71
N ASP A 132 -4.70 5.84 -1.06
CA ASP A 132 -6.07 5.44 -0.75
C ASP A 132 -6.56 4.24 -1.59
N GLY A 133 -5.84 3.86 -2.65
CA GLY A 133 -6.09 2.66 -3.46
C GLY A 133 -6.68 2.93 -4.84
N LYS A 134 -6.90 4.20 -5.21
CA LYS A 134 -7.41 4.58 -6.54
C LYS A 134 -6.34 4.36 -7.61
N VAL A 135 -6.67 3.62 -8.66
CA VAL A 135 -5.79 3.45 -9.84
C VAL A 135 -5.77 4.75 -10.65
N THR A 136 -4.59 5.33 -10.83
CA THR A 136 -4.37 6.57 -11.60
C THR A 136 -3.74 6.32 -12.95
N ALA A 137 -2.95 5.25 -13.09
CA ALA A 137 -2.38 4.84 -14.37
C ALA A 137 -2.31 3.32 -14.50
N ARG A 138 -2.34 2.86 -15.76
CA ARG A 138 -2.19 1.45 -16.14
C ARG A 138 -1.27 1.32 -17.35
N TYR A 139 -0.33 0.40 -17.25
CA TYR A 139 0.61 0.02 -18.30
C TYR A 139 0.41 -1.46 -18.58
N ARG A 140 -0.05 -1.80 -19.78
CA ARG A 140 -0.30 -3.19 -20.22
C ARG A 140 0.82 -3.63 -21.16
N GLY A 141 1.45 -4.75 -20.86
CA GLY A 141 2.58 -5.27 -21.61
C GLY A 141 3.84 -4.43 -21.44
N TYR A 142 4.87 -4.82 -22.18
CA TYR A 142 6.15 -4.12 -22.27
C TYR A 142 6.74 -4.33 -23.68
N ARG A 143 7.52 -3.36 -24.16
CA ARG A 143 8.26 -3.42 -25.42
C ARG A 143 9.64 -2.80 -25.19
N GLU A 144 10.70 -3.51 -25.54
CA GLU A 144 12.09 -3.13 -25.23
C GLU A 144 12.49 -1.77 -25.81
N SER A 145 12.03 -1.45 -27.02
CA SER A 145 12.30 -0.15 -27.68
C SER A 145 11.64 1.07 -27.01
N TYR A 146 10.92 0.88 -25.90
CA TYR A 146 10.14 1.91 -25.21
C TYR A 146 10.65 2.26 -23.81
N PHE A 147 11.85 1.81 -23.40
CA PHE A 147 12.35 2.01 -22.04
C PHE A 147 12.29 3.48 -21.56
N ASP A 148 12.93 4.41 -22.28
CA ASP A 148 12.99 5.83 -21.87
C ASP A 148 11.60 6.46 -21.78
N PHE A 149 10.73 6.11 -22.73
CA PHE A 149 9.33 6.57 -22.74
C PHE A 149 8.54 5.99 -21.56
N TYR A 150 8.80 4.72 -21.22
CA TYR A 150 8.14 4.03 -20.11
C TYR A 150 8.47 4.73 -18.77
N GLU A 151 9.75 4.98 -18.50
CA GLU A 151 10.18 5.62 -17.27
C GLU A 151 9.72 7.08 -17.20
N GLY A 152 9.84 7.84 -18.29
CA GLY A 152 9.35 9.21 -18.36
C GLY A 152 7.85 9.33 -18.09
N ARG A 153 7.05 8.46 -18.71
CA ARG A 153 5.60 8.38 -18.48
C ARG A 153 5.30 8.00 -17.02
N LEU A 154 6.00 7.01 -16.48
CA LEU A 154 5.80 6.57 -15.10
C LEU A 154 6.10 7.69 -14.09
N ARG A 155 7.18 8.45 -14.29
CA ARG A 155 7.52 9.61 -13.45
C ARG A 155 6.45 10.69 -13.50
N ASN A 156 5.96 11.02 -14.70
CA ASN A 156 4.89 11.99 -14.89
C ASN A 156 3.58 11.55 -14.22
N ASP A 157 3.17 10.30 -14.41
CA ASP A 157 1.95 9.76 -13.81
C ASP A 157 2.10 9.64 -12.27
N THR A 158 3.32 9.43 -11.76
CA THR A 158 3.64 9.49 -10.33
C THR A 158 3.37 10.88 -9.75
N GLY A 159 3.77 11.95 -10.44
CA GLY A 159 3.45 13.32 -10.04
C GLY A 159 1.93 13.53 -9.92
N LYS A 160 1.17 13.14 -10.95
CA LYS A 160 -0.30 13.24 -10.94
C LYS A 160 -0.93 12.44 -9.79
N ALA A 161 -0.40 11.27 -9.47
CA ALA A 161 -0.89 10.47 -8.36
C ALA A 161 -0.62 11.12 -7.00
N VAL A 162 0.49 11.84 -6.84
CA VAL A 162 0.76 12.64 -5.65
C VAL A 162 -0.24 13.79 -5.52
N ASP A 163 -0.52 14.51 -6.61
CA ASP A 163 -1.46 15.63 -6.62
C ASP A 163 -2.88 15.17 -6.26
N LEU A 164 -3.36 14.10 -6.91
CA LEU A 164 -4.67 13.49 -6.62
C LEU A 164 -4.79 13.03 -5.16
N HIS A 165 -3.71 12.49 -4.59
CA HIS A 165 -3.70 12.13 -3.17
C HIS A 165 -3.71 13.37 -2.25
N GLY A 166 -3.08 14.45 -2.66
CA GLY A 166 -3.16 15.76 -1.99
C GLY A 166 -4.59 16.28 -1.92
N GLU A 167 -5.29 16.31 -3.07
CA GLU A 167 -6.70 16.69 -3.17
C GLU A 167 -7.59 15.79 -2.30
N TRP A 168 -7.35 14.47 -2.34
CA TRP A 168 -8.08 13.53 -1.51
C TRP A 168 -7.87 13.82 -0.01
N ARG A 169 -6.63 14.07 0.44
CA ARG A 169 -6.35 14.43 1.84
C ARG A 169 -7.05 15.72 2.25
N GLN A 170 -7.09 16.73 1.38
CA GLN A 170 -7.82 17.98 1.63
C GLN A 170 -9.33 17.72 1.79
N SER A 171 -9.93 16.91 0.91
CA SER A 171 -11.34 16.53 1.02
C SER A 171 -11.66 15.79 2.33
N MET A 172 -10.70 15.01 2.83
CA MET A 172 -10.82 14.25 4.08
C MET A 172 -10.66 15.12 5.33
N ALA A 173 -9.98 16.27 5.23
CA ALA A 173 -9.83 17.21 6.34
C ALA A 173 -11.19 17.74 6.83
N GLY A 174 -12.11 18.03 5.91
CA GLY A 174 -13.50 18.41 6.25
C GLY A 174 -14.29 17.31 6.97
N ARG A 175 -13.81 16.06 6.95
CA ARG A 175 -14.41 14.91 7.65
C ARG A 175 -13.67 14.60 8.97
N GLY A 176 -12.81 15.51 9.43
CA GLY A 176 -12.05 15.39 10.67
C GLY A 176 -10.80 14.53 10.59
N TYR A 177 -10.37 14.13 9.39
CA TYR A 177 -9.09 13.44 9.21
C TYR A 177 -7.92 14.43 9.23
N ARG A 178 -6.84 14.06 9.90
CA ARG A 178 -5.61 14.83 9.96
C ARG A 178 -4.42 13.91 10.12
N VAL A 179 -3.23 14.48 9.95
CA VAL A 179 -1.99 13.80 10.32
C VAL A 179 -1.81 13.94 11.84
N TRP A 180 -1.61 12.81 12.49
CA TRP A 180 -1.16 12.67 13.87
C TRP A 180 0.29 12.27 13.87
N THR A 181 1.07 12.83 14.77
CA THR A 181 2.50 12.57 14.93
C THR A 181 2.76 12.18 16.38
N ASP A 182 3.57 11.15 16.59
CA ASP A 182 4.02 10.80 17.93
C ASP A 182 5.36 11.49 18.29
N GLN A 183 5.84 11.24 19.51
CA GLN A 183 7.12 11.77 19.99
C GLN A 183 8.34 11.27 19.20
N GLU A 184 8.21 10.16 18.48
CA GLU A 184 9.27 9.59 17.62
C GLU A 184 9.18 10.12 16.18
N GLY A 185 8.24 11.04 15.89
CA GLY A 185 8.01 11.59 14.56
C GLY A 185 7.26 10.66 13.60
N ARG A 186 6.74 9.52 14.08
CA ARG A 186 5.93 8.60 13.27
C ARG A 186 4.58 9.24 13.00
N LYS A 187 4.14 9.17 11.74
CA LYS A 187 2.91 9.81 11.27
C LYS A 187 1.81 8.81 10.97
N VAL A 188 0.57 9.19 11.25
CA VAL A 188 -0.62 8.48 10.79
C VAL A 188 -1.70 9.47 10.35
N PHE A 189 -2.36 9.20 9.22
CA PHE A 189 -3.49 9.99 8.75
C PHE A 189 -4.79 9.34 9.21
N ALA A 190 -5.48 9.97 10.16
CA ALA A 190 -6.65 9.39 10.82
C ALA A 190 -7.59 10.47 11.38
N LYS A 191 -8.84 10.10 11.66
CA LYS A 191 -9.78 10.92 12.43
C LYS A 191 -9.86 10.46 13.88
N LEU A 192 -10.07 11.39 14.81
CA LEU A 192 -10.33 11.06 16.21
C LEU A 192 -11.77 10.56 16.37
N ALA A 193 -11.94 9.28 16.70
CA ALA A 193 -13.27 8.69 16.93
C ALA A 193 -13.69 8.74 18.40
N ARG A 194 -12.75 8.53 19.33
CA ARG A 194 -13.03 8.57 20.77
C ARG A 194 -11.85 9.11 21.55
N TYR A 195 -12.14 9.89 22.59
CA TYR A 195 -11.18 10.32 23.60
C TYR A 195 -11.75 10.06 25.00
N LYS A 196 -10.96 9.47 25.89
CA LYS A 196 -11.32 9.31 27.31
C LYS A 196 -10.06 9.22 28.17
N SER A 197 -9.90 10.12 29.14
CA SER A 197 -8.83 10.08 30.14
C SER A 197 -7.43 9.86 29.53
N GLY A 198 -7.06 10.64 28.52
CA GLY A 198 -5.77 10.55 27.82
C GLY A 198 -5.64 9.37 26.83
N GLN A 199 -6.68 8.55 26.65
CA GLN A 199 -6.73 7.49 25.65
C GLN A 199 -7.48 7.93 24.40
N LEU A 200 -6.92 7.63 23.23
CA LEU A 200 -7.48 7.95 21.93
C LEU A 200 -7.82 6.66 21.16
N VAL A 201 -8.94 6.70 20.44
CA VAL A 201 -9.23 5.81 19.33
C VAL A 201 -9.22 6.66 18.07
N LEU A 202 -8.23 6.40 17.21
CA LEU A 202 -8.11 6.99 15.89
C LEU A 202 -8.64 5.99 14.85
N VAL A 203 -9.30 6.49 13.82
CA VAL A 203 -9.80 5.69 12.69
C VAL A 203 -9.07 6.11 11.43
N GLU A 204 -8.32 5.20 10.83
CA GLU A 204 -7.73 5.39 9.51
C GLU A 204 -8.82 5.37 8.41
N PRO A 205 -8.55 5.92 7.22
CA PRO A 205 -9.51 5.97 6.12
C PRO A 205 -10.07 4.62 5.65
N ASP A 206 -9.37 3.52 5.93
CA ASP A 206 -9.80 2.14 5.67
C ASP A 206 -10.65 1.53 6.80
N GLY A 207 -11.00 2.33 7.81
CA GLY A 207 -11.80 1.92 8.95
C GLY A 207 -11.00 1.26 10.08
N ARG A 208 -9.67 1.14 9.94
CA ARG A 208 -8.84 0.55 10.99
C ARG A 208 -8.76 1.44 12.22
N ASN A 209 -8.96 0.84 13.38
CA ASN A 209 -8.82 1.51 14.67
C ASN A 209 -7.38 1.44 15.16
N ILE A 210 -6.84 2.59 15.55
CA ILE A 210 -5.56 2.72 16.26
C ILE A 210 -5.84 3.25 17.65
N ARG A 211 -5.31 2.56 18.66
CA ARG A 211 -5.33 3.04 20.04
C ARG A 211 -4.03 3.80 20.31
N ALA A 212 -4.15 5.03 20.79
CA ALA A 212 -3.01 5.87 21.15
C ALA A 212 -3.19 6.46 22.55
N LYS A 213 -2.08 6.93 23.13
CA LYS A 213 -2.08 7.68 24.38
C LYS A 213 -1.68 9.12 24.07
N GLU A 214 -2.40 10.08 24.62
CA GLU A 214 -2.13 11.51 24.44
C GLU A 214 -0.69 11.84 24.83
N SER A 215 -0.19 11.25 25.92
CA SER A 215 1.18 11.44 26.41
C SER A 215 2.27 10.98 25.44
N ARG A 216 1.92 10.19 24.41
CA ARG A 216 2.86 9.75 23.36
C ARG A 216 2.75 10.57 22.07
N LEU A 217 1.76 11.46 21.98
CA LEU A 217 1.60 12.33 20.82
C LEU A 217 2.59 13.49 20.85
N SER A 218 2.84 14.09 19.69
CA SER A 218 3.61 15.31 19.55
C SER A 218 2.97 16.47 20.33
N ASP A 219 3.77 17.47 20.70
CA ASP A 219 3.29 18.64 21.44
C ASP A 219 2.19 19.38 20.68
N GLY A 220 2.31 19.46 19.36
CA GLY A 220 1.29 20.06 18.48
C GLY A 220 -0.04 19.28 18.48
N ASP A 221 0.00 17.95 18.51
CA ASP A 221 -1.22 17.14 18.58
C ASP A 221 -1.88 17.22 19.96
N ARG A 222 -1.08 17.27 21.04
CA ARG A 222 -1.62 17.48 22.40
C ARG A 222 -2.29 18.85 22.53
N ALA A 223 -1.65 19.90 22.02
CA ALA A 223 -2.24 21.24 21.99
C ALA A 223 -3.55 21.29 21.19
N TRP A 224 -3.60 20.60 20.04
CA TRP A 224 -4.84 20.50 19.27
C TRP A 224 -5.97 19.80 20.05
N ILE A 225 -5.69 18.68 20.71
CA ILE A 225 -6.68 17.99 21.56
C ILE A 225 -7.22 18.92 22.64
N ALA A 226 -6.34 19.66 23.32
CA ALA A 226 -6.75 20.63 24.34
C ALA A 226 -7.69 21.70 23.75
N SER A 227 -7.39 22.22 22.56
CA SER A 227 -8.25 23.20 21.88
C SER A 227 -9.61 22.63 21.47
N GLU A 228 -9.66 21.39 20.98
CA GLU A 228 -10.91 20.73 20.59
C GLU A 228 -11.79 20.39 21.79
N ARG A 229 -11.18 20.11 22.95
CA ARG A 229 -11.92 19.92 24.20
C ARG A 229 -12.53 21.22 24.70
N ALA A 230 -11.76 22.31 24.71
CA ALA A 230 -12.27 23.62 25.11
C ALA A 230 -13.47 24.08 24.26
N LYS A 231 -13.50 23.76 22.97
CA LYS A 231 -14.64 24.06 22.08
C LYS A 231 -15.92 23.27 22.41
N ARG A 232 -15.82 22.12 23.09
CA ARG A 232 -16.96 21.27 23.44
C ARG A 232 -17.53 21.58 24.83
N ASP A 233 -16.73 22.23 25.67
CA ASP A 233 -17.11 22.64 27.02
C ASP A 233 -17.77 24.03 27.05
N ASN A 234 -17.74 24.77 25.92
CA ASN A 234 -18.47 26.02 25.66
C ASN A 234 -19.67 25.78 24.76
#